data_AF-A0A2K3NJM6-F1
#
_entry.id   AF-A0A2K3NJM6-F1
#
_cell.length_a   1.000
_cell.length_b   1.000
_cell.length_c   1.000
_cell.angle_alpha   90.00
_cell.angle_beta   90.00
_cell.angle_gamma   90.00
#
_symmetry.space_group_name_H-M   'P 1'
#
loop_
_entity.id
_entity.type
_entity.pdbx_description
1 polymer ?
#
loop_
_entity_poly.entity_id
_entity_poly.type
_entity_poly.pdbx_seq_one_letter_code
_entity_poly.pdbx_strand_id
1 'polypeptide(L)' 'MTAVFEGERTRASDSNLLGTFVFHCRPDVRRGEPVEICFAIDENGILTVTVKEISTGNTNEITITNDKGRLSRIEI' A
#
# COMPACT_ATOMS: atom_id res chain seq x y z
N MET A 1 -7.42 -0.65 -6.62
CA MET A 1 -7.40 -1.45 -5.38
C MET A 1 -6.31 -2.49 -5.57
N THR A 2 -5.26 -2.42 -4.76
CA THR A 2 -4.09 -3.29 -4.87
C THR A 2 -3.95 -4.07 -3.57
N ALA A 3 -3.94 -5.40 -3.66
CA ALA A 3 -3.80 -6.28 -2.52
C ALA A 3 -2.32 -6.61 -2.29
N VAL A 4 -1.92 -6.63 -1.02
CA VAL A 4 -0.56 -6.92 -0.57
C VAL A 4 -0.56 -8.27 0.12
N PHE A 5 0.27 -9.18 -0.36
CA PHE A 5 0.40 -10.53 0.16
C PHE A 5 1.81 -10.77 0.67
N GLU A 6 1.92 -11.56 1.72
CA GLU A 6 3.16 -12.06 2.30
C GLU A 6 3.19 -13.58 2.23
N GLY A 7 4.30 -14.14 1.75
CA GLY A 7 4.52 -15.57 1.76
C GLY A 7 5.64 -15.99 0.82
N GLU A 8 6.21 -17.16 1.08
CA GLU A 8 7.28 -17.75 0.25
C GLU A 8 6.74 -18.44 -1.01
N ARG A 9 5.42 -18.47 -1.19
CA ARG A 9 4.76 -19.14 -2.33
C ARG A 9 4.59 -18.17 -3.49
N THR A 10 4.74 -18.71 -4.70
CA THR A 10 4.62 -17.94 -5.95
C THR A 10 3.20 -17.47 -6.24
N ARG A 11 2.18 -18.14 -5.69
CA ARG A 11 0.77 -17.83 -5.93
C ARG A 11 0.20 -17.04 -4.77
N ALA A 12 -0.39 -15.88 -5.07
CA ALA A 12 -1.06 -15.03 -4.09
C ALA A 12 -2.18 -15.74 -3.31
N SER A 13 -2.84 -16.74 -3.93
CA SER A 13 -3.90 -17.54 -3.29
C SER A 13 -3.42 -18.40 -2.12
N ASP A 14 -2.13 -18.72 -2.06
CA ASP A 14 -1.52 -19.55 -1.02
C ASP A 14 -0.67 -18.73 -0.03
N SER A 15 -0.71 -17.40 -0.17
CA SER A 15 0.02 -16.42 0.64
C SER A 15 -0.94 -15.69 1.59
N ASN A 16 -0.39 -15.12 2.67
CA ASN A 16 -1.17 -14.38 3.65
C ASN A 16 -1.51 -12.98 3.12
N LEU A 17 -2.78 -12.59 3.14
CA LEU A 17 -3.17 -11.22 2.80
C LEU A 17 -2.80 -10.30 3.97
N LEU A 18 -1.80 -9.45 3.76
CA LEU A 18 -1.43 -8.43 4.75
C LEU A 18 -2.44 -7.29 4.77
N GLY A 19 -2.92 -6.89 3.61
CA GLY A 19 -3.87 -5.79 3.52
C GLY A 19 -4.21 -5.45 2.08
N THR A 20 -5.16 -4.54 1.94
CA THR A 20 -5.49 -3.97 0.64
C THR A 20 -5.41 -2.47 0.73
N PHE A 21 -4.74 -1.86 -0.23
CA PHE A 21 -4.64 -0.41 -0.33
C PHE A 21 -5.37 0.10 -1.55
N VAL A 22 -6.02 1.24 -1.37
CA VAL A 22 -6.67 1.96 -2.45
C VAL A 22 -6.04 3.32 -2.51
N PHE A 23 -5.20 3.51 -3.53
CA PHE A 23 -4.72 4.82 -3.89
C PHE A 23 -5.71 5.45 -4.87
N HIS A 24 -6.31 6.57 -4.48
CA HIS A 24 -7.14 7.39 -5.36
C HIS A 24 -6.28 8.50 -5.94
N CYS A 25 -6.06 8.43 -7.24
CA CYS A 25 -5.47 9.52 -8.00
C CYS A 25 -6.50 10.66 -8.09
N ARG A 26 -6.07 11.91 -7.89
CA ARG A 26 -6.98 13.06 -7.97
C ARG A 26 -7.58 13.18 -9.39
N PRO A 27 -8.81 13.68 -9.52
CA PRO A 27 -9.49 13.77 -10.82
C PRO A 27 -8.74 14.62 -11.86
N ASP A 28 -7.86 15.53 -11.43
CA ASP A 28 -7.05 16.41 -12.27
C ASP A 28 -5.73 15.80 -12.76
N VAL A 29 -5.30 14.69 -12.17
CA VAL A 29 -4.05 14.04 -12.57
C VAL A 29 -4.27 13.26 -13.87
N ARG A 30 -3.38 13.48 -14.84
CA ARG A 30 -3.40 12.77 -16.12
C ARG A 30 -3.12 11.30 -15.87
N ARG A 31 -4.05 10.43 -16.29
CA ARG A 31 -3.85 8.97 -16.27
C ARG A 31 -2.57 8.63 -17.04
N GLY A 32 -1.62 7.99 -16.37
CA GLY A 32 -0.35 7.57 -16.96
C GLY A 32 0.89 8.20 -16.32
N GLU A 33 0.73 9.15 -15.40
CA GLU A 33 1.85 9.68 -14.63
C GLU A 33 2.43 8.60 -13.71
N PRO A 34 3.76 8.41 -13.68
CA PRO A 34 4.38 7.39 -12.87
C PRO A 34 4.23 7.73 -11.38
N VAL A 35 3.91 6.71 -10.60
CA VAL A 35 3.90 6.77 -9.13
C VAL A 35 5.03 5.91 -8.60
N GLU A 36 5.72 6.40 -7.60
CA GLU A 36 6.73 5.66 -6.87
C GLU A 36 6.07 4.98 -5.68
N ILE A 37 6.29 3.68 -5.53
CA ILE A 37 5.75 2.89 -4.42
C ILE A 37 6.95 2.31 -3.65
N CYS A 38 7.05 2.66 -2.38
CA CYS A 38 8.08 2.17 -1.47
C CYS A 38 7.44 1.22 -0.45
N PHE A 39 8.10 0.09 -0.20
CA PHE A 39 7.71 -0.90 0.80
C PHE A 39 8.83 -0.97 1.84
N ALA A 40 8.53 -0.62 3.08
CA ALA A 40 9.47 -0.67 4.19
C ALA A 40 8.92 -1.59 5.28
N ILE A 41 9.75 -2.52 5.76
CA ILE A 41 9.40 -3.40 6.88
C ILE A 41 10.32 -3.03 8.04
N ASP A 42 9.72 -2.79 9.21
CA ASP A 42 10.48 -2.50 10.43
C ASP A 42 10.85 -3.77 11.21
N GLU A 43 11.61 -3.61 12.29
CA GLU A 43 12.04 -4.71 13.18
C GLU A 43 10.87 -5.43 13.87
N ASN A 44 9.69 -4.82 13.92
CA ASN A 44 8.47 -5.39 14.48
C ASN A 44 7.65 -6.17 13.43
N GLY A 45 8.10 -6.21 12.17
CA GLY A 45 7.36 -6.82 11.06
C GLY A 45 6.16 -5.98 10.61
N ILE A 46 6.15 -4.68 10.92
CA ILE A 46 5.12 -3.75 10.44
C ILE A 46 5.52 -3.31 9.04
N LEU A 47 4.62 -3.51 8.07
CA LEU A 47 4.82 -3.08 6.69
C LEU A 47 4.27 -1.68 6.49
N THR A 48 5.15 -0.75 6.14
CA THR A 48 4.78 0.59 5.70
C THR A 48 4.85 0.64 4.17
N VAL A 49 3.76 1.11 3.56
CA VAL A 49 3.66 1.32 2.12
C VAL A 49 3.48 2.80 1.85
N THR A 50 4.45 3.41 1.18
CA THR A 50 4.42 4.82 0.81
C THR A 50 4.23 4.94 -0.69
N VAL A 51 3.25 5.74 -1.12
CA VAL A 51 2.95 6.05 -2.51
C VAL A 51 3.24 7.53 -2.74
N LYS A 52 4.12 7.82 -3.70
CA LYS A 52 4.49 9.17 -4.09
C LYS A 52 4.15 9.42 -5.55
N GLU A 53 3.35 10.43 -5.80
CA GLU A 53 3.09 10.93 -7.15
C GLU A 53 4.29 11.78 -7.60
N ILE A 54 4.95 11.39 -8.69
CA ILE A 54 6.20 12.03 -9.13
C ILE A 54 5.94 13.46 -9.63
N SER A 55 4.80 13.70 -10.28
CA SER A 55 4.54 14.98 -10.93
C SER A 55 3.94 16.04 -10.02
N THR A 56 3.20 15.65 -8.98
CA THR A 56 2.68 16.59 -7.98
C THR A 56 3.56 16.66 -6.73
N GLY A 57 4.44 15.69 -6.52
CA GLY A 57 5.23 15.54 -5.30
C GLY A 57 4.40 15.08 -4.10
N ASN A 58 3.12 14.76 -4.30
CA ASN A 58 2.19 14.36 -3.26
C ASN A 58 2.52 12.95 -2.75
N THR A 59 2.51 12.77 -1.44
CA THR A 59 2.86 11.50 -0.78
C THR A 59 1.72 11.03 0.11
N ASN A 60 1.35 9.77 -0.02
CA ASN A 60 0.41 9.09 0.85
C ASN A 60 1.10 7.87 1.44
N GLU A 61 0.93 7.65 2.74
CA GLU A 61 1.50 6.51 3.44
C GLU A 61 0.40 5.72 4.11
N ILE A 62 0.55 4.40 4.10
CA ILE A 62 -0.24 3.50 4.91
C ILE A 62 0.69 2.60 5.72
N THR A 63 0.28 2.34 6.96
CA THR A 63 0.94 1.37 7.82
C THR A 63 0.03 0.16 7.95
N ILE A 64 0.51 -0.99 7.51
CA ILE A 64 -0.16 -2.28 7.61
C ILE A 64 0.49 -3.02 8.77
N THR A 65 -0.20 -3.02 9.91
CA THR A 65 0.15 -3.90 11.04
C THR A 65 -0.54 -5.24 10.84
N ASN A 66 0.15 -6.34 11.17
CA ASN A 66 -0.41 -7.70 11.15
C ASN A 66 -1.36 -7.94 12.35
N ASP A 67 -2.22 -6.96 12.64
CA ASP A 67 -3.29 -7.09 13.60
C ASP A 67 -4.47 -7.72 12.86
N LYS A 68 -4.78 -8.99 13.19
CA LYS A 68 -5.81 -9.78 12.53
C LYS A 68 -7.16 -9.05 12.54
N GLY A 69 -7.43 -8.33 11.46
CA GLY A 69 -8.73 -7.77 11.13
C GLY A 69 -8.93 -6.34 11.61
N ARG A 70 -9.21 -5.47 10.62
CA ARG A 70 -9.57 -4.05 10.75
C ARG A 70 -8.32 -3.22 11.11
N LEU A 71 -7.88 -2.33 10.25
CA LEU A 71 -8.60 -1.09 9.99
C LEU A 71 -8.10 -0.47 8.68
N SER A 72 -9.02 -0.23 7.76
CA SER A 72 -8.94 0.93 6.87
C SER A 72 -8.91 2.18 7.76
N ARG A 73 -7.71 2.66 8.12
CA ARG A 73 -7.54 4.01 8.64
C ARG A 73 -7.66 4.95 7.44
N ILE A 74 -8.90 5.15 7.00
CA ILE A 74 -9.31 6.40 6.37
C ILE A 74 -9.06 7.43 7.45
N GLU A 75 -7.93 8.13 7.37
CA GLU A 75 -7.72 9.35 8.13
C GLU A 75 -7.95 10.55 7.21
N ILE A 76 -9.16 11.09 7.35
CA ILE A 76 -9.59 12.50 7.38
C ILE A 76 -9.03 13.46 6.34
#